data_AF-A0A965HKW3-F1
#
_entry.id   AF-A0A965HKW3-F1
#
_cell.length_a   1.000
_cell.length_b   1.000
_cell.length_c   1.000
_cell.angle_alpha   90.00
_cell.angle_beta   90.00
_cell.angle_gamma   90.00
#
_symmetry.space_group_name_H-M   'P 1'
#
loop_
_entity.id
_entity.type
_entity.pdbx_description
1 polymer ?
#
loop_
_entity_poly.entity_id
_entity_poly.type
_entity_poly.pdbx_seq_one_letter_code
_entity_poly.pdbx_strand_id
1 'polypeptide(L)'
;MLTVIFSILVLPKMLGFLADFQNQIPTYWERLQSVLRDNLLALEDRFAFAKKARLADGMEEQLNVFLAGSGKEYVADVALFLLHWLPSLLLVPFLTFFFLRDGTAFHRLVLRAVPNAFFEKTLLLFDRMDEQMRAYFRGMFGLTMLDTVSLGLGLWFLGHKSGIFGFWDAMFLGLICAIFAWVPYIGSGLGGILAVATVAVKAPQSSGLMVAVVLLFLGVRLLDEFVYTPMTVGRALRMHPLITVMMIFSGGMLGGVYGLLLAMPLLGIFSVLGQMFAEVWFDPRLRARYHARGMLEKKLASKDLGI
;
A
#
# COMPACT_ATOMS: atom_id res chain seq x y z
N MET A 1 -21.35 2.02 -17.55
CA MET A 1 -21.14 1.20 -18.76
C MET A 1 -19.67 0.97 -19.08
N LEU A 2 -18.82 2.00 -19.19
CA LEU A 2 -17.38 1.84 -19.47
C LEU A 2 -16.62 0.96 -18.46
N THR A 3 -16.90 1.10 -17.17
CA THR A 3 -16.32 0.25 -16.11
C THR A 3 -16.74 -1.21 -16.22
N VAL A 4 -18.01 -1.48 -16.56
CA VAL A 4 -18.52 -2.84 -16.74
C VAL A 4 -17.92 -3.50 -17.98
N ILE A 5 -17.77 -2.75 -19.08
CA ILE A 5 -17.14 -3.23 -20.31
C ILE A 5 -15.64 -3.47 -20.08
N PHE A 6 -14.96 -2.55 -19.37
CA PHE A 6 -13.57 -2.72 -18.97
C PHE A 6 -13.38 -3.96 -18.09
N SER A 7 -14.24 -4.16 -17.08
CA SER A 7 -14.23 -5.36 -16.26
C SER A 7 -14.47 -6.62 -17.10
N ILE A 8 -15.43 -6.64 -18.02
CA ILE A 8 -15.71 -7.83 -18.86
C ILE A 8 -14.55 -8.16 -19.82
N LEU A 9 -13.82 -7.16 -20.32
CA LEU A 9 -12.69 -7.35 -21.25
C LEU A 9 -11.37 -7.69 -20.55
N VAL A 10 -11.14 -7.12 -19.36
CA VAL A 10 -9.86 -7.24 -18.63
C VAL A 10 -9.88 -8.42 -17.66
N LEU A 11 -11.01 -8.70 -17.01
CA LEU A 11 -11.13 -9.77 -16.02
C LEU A 11 -10.79 -11.17 -16.58
N PRO A 12 -11.30 -11.62 -17.75
CA PRO A 12 -10.93 -12.93 -18.27
C PRO A 12 -9.44 -13.02 -18.66
N LYS A 13 -8.83 -11.92 -19.11
CA LYS A 13 -7.39 -11.87 -19.40
C LYS A 13 -6.55 -11.88 -18.13
N MET A 14 -6.97 -11.17 -17.07
CA MET A 14 -6.35 -11.25 -15.75
C MET A 14 -6.46 -12.65 -15.16
N LEU A 15 -7.63 -13.30 -15.27
CA LEU A 15 -7.82 -14.67 -14.80
C LEU A 15 -6.96 -15.66 -15.58
N GLY A 16 -6.84 -15.50 -16.90
CA GLY A 16 -5.92 -16.28 -17.73
C GLY A 16 -4.47 -16.09 -17.30
N PHE A 17 -4.02 -14.85 -17.13
CA PHE A 17 -2.67 -14.54 -16.62
C PHE A 17 -2.43 -15.13 -15.22
N LEU A 18 -3.39 -15.05 -14.30
CA LEU A 18 -3.27 -15.62 -12.95
C LEU A 18 -3.20 -17.14 -12.97
N ALA A 19 -4.00 -17.79 -13.81
CA ALA A 19 -3.98 -19.24 -13.98
C ALA A 19 -2.66 -19.71 -14.60
N ASP A 20 -2.17 -19.01 -15.63
CA ASP A 20 -0.88 -19.29 -16.25
C ASP A 20 0.28 -19.02 -15.30
N PHE A 21 0.20 -17.93 -14.52
CA PHE A 21 1.18 -17.58 -13.51
C PHE A 21 1.26 -18.68 -12.44
N GLN A 22 0.13 -19.15 -11.92
CA GLN A 22 0.07 -20.22 -10.93
C GLN A 22 0.73 -21.51 -11.43
N ASN A 23 0.42 -21.93 -12.66
CA ASN A 23 1.02 -23.12 -13.27
C ASN A 23 2.55 -22.97 -13.47
N GLN A 24 3.04 -21.74 -13.51
CA GLN A 24 4.44 -21.42 -13.69
C GLN A 24 5.17 -21.13 -12.37
N ILE A 25 4.48 -21.02 -11.22
CA ILE A 25 5.12 -20.75 -9.91
C ILE A 25 6.25 -21.74 -9.59
N PRO A 26 6.07 -23.08 -9.75
CA PRO A 26 7.16 -24.02 -9.50
C PRO A 26 8.36 -23.77 -10.41
N THR A 27 8.10 -23.52 -11.70
CA THR A 27 9.13 -23.18 -12.69
C THR A 27 9.81 -21.84 -12.41
N TYR A 28 9.07 -20.83 -11.94
CA TYR A 28 9.60 -19.54 -11.49
C TYR A 28 10.56 -19.74 -10.33
N TRP A 29 10.19 -20.60 -9.39
CA TRP A 29 10.97 -20.86 -8.21
C TRP A 29 12.26 -21.65 -8.50
N GLU A 30 12.16 -22.77 -9.21
CA GLU A 30 13.31 -23.60 -9.60
C GLU A 30 14.36 -22.77 -10.35
N ARG A 31 13.90 -21.86 -11.23
CA ARG A 31 14.80 -20.99 -11.98
C ARG A 31 15.35 -19.83 -11.18
N LEU A 32 14.57 -19.27 -10.25
CA LEU A 32 15.09 -18.28 -9.32
C LEU A 32 16.23 -18.89 -8.49
N GLN A 33 16.04 -20.11 -7.98
CA GLN A 33 17.05 -20.86 -7.24
C GLN A 33 18.29 -21.12 -8.09
N SER A 34 18.14 -21.59 -9.33
CA SER A 34 19.28 -21.87 -10.20
C SER A 34 20.08 -20.61 -10.53
N VAL A 35 19.39 -19.52 -10.89
CA VAL A 35 20.04 -18.23 -11.24
C VAL A 35 20.75 -17.63 -10.03
N LEU A 36 20.12 -17.63 -8.85
CA LEU A 36 20.76 -17.10 -7.66
C LEU A 36 21.96 -17.95 -7.25
N ARG A 37 21.83 -19.29 -7.28
CA ARG A 37 22.93 -20.21 -6.98
C ARG A 37 24.10 -20.02 -7.93
N ASP A 38 23.86 -19.99 -9.23
CA ASP A 38 24.92 -19.88 -10.24
C ASP A 38 25.66 -18.53 -10.13
N ASN A 39 24.94 -17.44 -9.85
CA ASN A 39 25.55 -16.12 -9.63
C ASN A 39 26.30 -16.05 -8.28
N LEU A 40 25.79 -16.68 -7.21
CA LEU A 40 26.47 -16.73 -5.92
C LEU A 40 27.74 -17.56 -5.98
N LEU A 41 27.72 -18.70 -6.66
CA LEU A 41 28.92 -19.51 -6.91
C LEU A 41 29.97 -18.71 -7.70
N ALA A 42 29.56 -17.97 -8.72
CA ALA A 42 30.45 -17.07 -9.47
C ALA A 42 31.01 -15.93 -8.59
N LEU A 43 30.30 -15.54 -7.53
CA LEU A 43 30.72 -14.52 -6.56
C LEU A 43 31.66 -15.09 -5.50
N GLU A 44 31.43 -16.33 -5.05
CA GLU A 44 32.31 -17.09 -4.16
C GLU A 44 33.66 -17.40 -4.80
N ASP A 45 33.69 -17.71 -6.10
CA ASP A 45 34.93 -17.92 -6.83
C ASP A 45 35.73 -16.63 -7.01
N ARG A 46 35.06 -15.46 -7.04
CA ARG A 46 35.71 -14.15 -7.20
C ARG A 46 36.14 -13.51 -5.88
N PHE A 47 35.44 -13.80 -4.78
CA PHE A 47 35.67 -13.16 -3.48
C PHE A 47 35.81 -14.17 -2.34
N ALA A 48 36.99 -14.19 -1.71
CA ALA A 48 37.31 -15.10 -0.60
C ALA A 48 36.40 -14.94 0.63
N PHE A 49 35.84 -13.75 0.86
CA PHE A 49 34.84 -13.51 1.93
C PHE A 49 33.53 -14.26 1.67
N ALA A 50 33.04 -14.25 0.42
CA ALA A 50 31.83 -14.95 0.04
C ALA A 50 32.01 -16.48 0.18
N LYS A 51 33.16 -17.01 -0.26
CA LYS A 51 33.51 -18.43 -0.12
C LYS A 51 33.58 -18.90 1.34
N LYS A 52 34.05 -18.03 2.24
CA LYS A 52 34.11 -18.32 3.68
C LYS A 52 32.74 -18.31 4.35
N ALA A 53 31.81 -17.53 3.81
CA ALA A 53 30.44 -17.39 4.31
C ALA A 53 29.46 -18.43 3.74
N ARG A 54 29.84 -19.19 2.70
CA ARG A 54 28.99 -20.18 2.01
C ARG A 54 27.60 -19.62 1.69
N LEU A 55 27.61 -18.47 1.03
CA LEU A 55 26.40 -17.72 0.72
C LEU A 55 25.47 -18.50 -0.22
N ALA A 56 26.03 -19.33 -1.11
CA ALA A 56 25.25 -20.22 -1.97
C ALA A 56 24.47 -21.27 -1.16
N ASP A 57 25.15 -22.00 -0.28
CA ASP A 57 24.55 -23.06 0.54
C ASP A 57 23.52 -22.50 1.53
N GLY A 58 23.84 -21.41 2.21
CA GLY A 58 22.95 -20.80 3.21
C GLY A 58 21.67 -20.21 2.61
N MET A 59 21.76 -19.68 1.40
CA MET A 59 20.59 -19.20 0.66
C MET A 59 19.74 -20.38 0.15
N GLU A 60 20.37 -21.45 -0.33
CA GLU A 60 19.69 -22.66 -0.79
C GLU A 60 18.90 -23.34 0.33
N GLU A 61 19.47 -23.38 1.55
CA GLU A 61 18.80 -23.91 2.73
C GLU A 61 17.58 -23.07 3.14
N GLN A 62 17.69 -21.72 3.13
CA GLN A 62 16.55 -20.83 3.41
C GLN A 62 15.45 -20.91 2.35
N LEU A 63 15.81 -21.03 1.05
CA LEU A 63 14.85 -21.21 -0.03
C LEU A 63 14.11 -22.55 0.11
N ASN A 64 14.83 -23.62 0.40
CA ASN A 64 14.24 -24.95 0.54
C ASN A 64 13.32 -25.05 1.78
N VAL A 65 13.65 -24.38 2.88
CA VAL A 65 12.77 -24.30 4.07
C VAL A 65 11.49 -23.50 3.78
N PHE A 66 11.60 -22.38 3.05
CA PHE A 66 10.45 -21.58 2.62
C PHE A 66 9.50 -22.38 1.71
N LEU A 67 10.05 -23.18 0.80
CA LEU A 67 9.27 -24.11 -0.02
C LEU A 67 8.69 -25.28 0.77
N ALA A 68 9.49 -25.95 1.59
CA ALA A 68 9.04 -27.13 2.32
C ALA A 68 7.86 -26.79 3.26
N GLY A 69 7.83 -25.58 3.81
CA GLY A 69 6.70 -25.05 4.58
C GLY A 69 5.49 -24.63 3.75
N SER A 70 5.65 -24.46 2.44
CA SER A 70 4.59 -23.98 1.53
C SER A 70 4.10 -25.07 0.56
N GLY A 71 4.78 -26.22 0.47
CA GLY A 71 5.23 -26.82 -0.80
C GLY A 71 4.45 -27.89 -1.54
N LYS A 72 3.37 -28.51 -1.03
CA LYS A 72 2.97 -29.82 -1.60
C LYS A 72 1.53 -30.06 -2.06
N GLU A 73 0.57 -29.14 -1.91
CA GLU A 73 -0.76 -29.30 -2.52
C GLU A 73 -1.44 -27.96 -2.88
N TYR A 74 -0.73 -27.13 -3.65
CA TYR A 74 -1.12 -25.75 -3.94
C TYR A 74 -2.45 -25.54 -4.69
N VAL A 75 -2.96 -26.51 -5.45
CA VAL A 75 -4.20 -26.32 -6.22
C VAL A 75 -5.41 -26.29 -5.30
N ALA A 76 -5.45 -27.19 -4.31
CA ALA A 76 -6.50 -27.20 -3.30
C ALA A 76 -6.39 -25.97 -2.39
N ASP A 77 -5.19 -25.60 -1.97
CA ASP A 77 -4.97 -24.46 -1.07
C ASP A 77 -5.26 -23.10 -1.71
N VAL A 78 -4.90 -22.90 -2.99
CA VAL A 78 -5.26 -21.67 -3.71
C VAL A 78 -6.77 -21.61 -3.95
N ALA A 79 -7.41 -22.73 -4.30
CA ALA A 79 -8.86 -22.78 -4.45
C ALA A 79 -9.58 -22.51 -3.12
N LEU A 80 -9.10 -23.10 -2.02
CA LEU A 80 -9.60 -22.88 -0.66
C LEU A 80 -9.33 -21.46 -0.17
N PHE A 81 -8.19 -20.87 -0.53
CA PHE A 81 -7.88 -19.47 -0.26
C PHE A 81 -8.85 -18.55 -1.03
N LEU A 82 -9.03 -18.73 -2.33
CA LEU A 82 -9.99 -17.95 -3.11
C LEU A 82 -11.42 -18.12 -2.58
N LEU A 83 -11.81 -19.33 -2.18
CA LEU A 83 -13.11 -19.62 -1.58
C LEU A 83 -13.26 -18.96 -0.21
N HIS A 84 -12.20 -18.92 0.61
CA HIS A 84 -12.18 -18.24 1.91
C HIS A 84 -12.32 -16.72 1.76
N TRP A 85 -11.76 -16.13 0.70
CA TRP A 85 -11.86 -14.70 0.42
C TRP A 85 -13.13 -14.30 -0.34
N LEU A 86 -13.84 -15.26 -0.93
CA LEU A 86 -15.05 -15.02 -1.71
C LEU A 86 -16.13 -14.23 -0.95
N PRO A 87 -16.45 -14.53 0.33
CA PRO A 87 -17.41 -13.73 1.09
C PRO A 87 -16.96 -12.28 1.23
N SER A 88 -15.68 -12.04 1.55
CA SER A 88 -15.11 -10.70 1.69
C SER A 88 -15.14 -9.94 0.36
N LEU A 89 -14.81 -10.61 -0.75
CA LEU A 89 -14.81 -10.01 -2.09
C LEU A 89 -16.21 -9.58 -2.55
N LEU A 90 -17.25 -10.30 -2.14
CA LEU A 90 -18.65 -9.93 -2.39
C LEU A 90 -19.15 -8.88 -1.40
N LEU A 91 -18.72 -8.96 -0.14
CA LEU A 91 -19.14 -8.06 0.92
C LEU A 91 -18.58 -6.64 0.73
N VAL A 92 -17.35 -6.48 0.25
CA VAL A 92 -16.74 -5.17 0.02
C VAL A 92 -17.55 -4.28 -0.93
N PRO A 93 -17.88 -4.69 -2.18
CA PRO A 93 -18.70 -3.86 -3.07
C PRO A 93 -20.13 -3.67 -2.55
N PHE A 94 -20.69 -4.67 -1.86
CA PHE A 94 -21.99 -4.54 -1.20
C PHE A 94 -21.98 -3.46 -0.12
N LEU A 95 -21.06 -3.53 0.85
CA LEU A 95 -20.90 -2.52 1.90
C LEU A 95 -20.56 -1.15 1.31
N THR A 96 -19.68 -1.12 0.31
CA THR A 96 -19.33 0.11 -0.40
C THR A 96 -20.57 0.75 -1.03
N PHE A 97 -21.43 -0.04 -1.69
CA PHE A 97 -22.68 0.46 -2.25
C PHE A 97 -23.59 1.07 -1.18
N PHE A 98 -23.78 0.39 -0.05
CA PHE A 98 -24.59 0.92 1.05
C PHE A 98 -23.98 2.17 1.68
N PHE A 99 -22.65 2.19 1.90
CA PHE A 99 -21.96 3.38 2.42
C PHE A 99 -22.04 4.57 1.47
N LEU A 100 -21.93 4.34 0.16
CA LEU A 100 -22.09 5.41 -0.84
C LEU A 100 -23.55 5.88 -0.93
N ARG A 101 -24.53 4.97 -0.90
CA ARG A 101 -25.95 5.30 -0.99
C ARG A 101 -26.45 6.02 0.26
N ASP A 102 -26.10 5.52 1.44
CA ASP A 102 -26.63 5.97 2.72
C ASP A 102 -25.67 6.92 3.46
N GLY A 103 -24.60 7.38 2.80
CA GLY A 103 -23.58 8.25 3.38
C GLY A 103 -24.14 9.54 4.00
N THR A 104 -25.10 10.19 3.34
CA THR A 104 -25.77 11.40 3.87
C THR A 104 -26.63 11.09 5.11
N ALA A 105 -27.21 9.89 5.19
CA ALA A 105 -27.95 9.46 6.37
C ALA A 105 -27.00 9.20 7.55
N PHE A 106 -25.85 8.56 7.29
CA PHE A 106 -24.80 8.36 8.29
C PHE A 106 -24.26 9.68 8.84
N HIS A 107 -23.95 10.64 7.96
CA HIS A 107 -23.47 11.96 8.37
C HIS A 107 -24.49 12.68 9.27
N ARG A 108 -25.78 12.65 8.91
CA ARG A 108 -26.85 13.22 9.75
C ARG A 108 -27.01 12.51 11.09
N LEU A 109 -26.83 11.18 11.13
CA LEU A 109 -26.89 10.41 12.37
C LEU A 109 -25.78 10.86 13.34
N VAL A 110 -24.54 10.98 12.85
CA VAL A 110 -23.42 11.42 13.69
C VAL A 110 -23.63 12.87 14.14
N LEU A 111 -24.03 13.77 13.25
CA LEU A 111 -24.27 15.18 13.60
C LEU A 111 -25.41 15.36 14.63
N ARG A 112 -26.41 14.48 14.66
CA ARG A 112 -27.48 14.51 15.68
C ARG A 112 -26.99 14.17 17.08
N ALA A 113 -25.90 13.39 17.21
CA ALA A 113 -25.30 13.06 18.49
C ALA A 113 -24.43 14.20 19.06
N VAL A 114 -24.13 15.23 18.25
CA VAL A 114 -23.24 16.33 18.63
C VAL A 114 -24.05 17.48 19.25
N PRO A 115 -23.63 18.02 20.41
CA PRO A 115 -24.26 19.21 20.97
C PRO A 115 -24.17 20.42 20.02
N ASN A 116 -25.22 21.25 19.99
CA ASN A 116 -25.30 22.41 19.09
C ASN A 116 -24.07 23.36 19.18
N ALA A 117 -23.44 23.44 20.35
CA ALA A 117 -22.22 24.25 20.56
C ALA A 117 -21.01 23.83 19.70
N PHE A 118 -20.96 22.56 19.26
CA PHE A 118 -19.84 22.02 18.48
C PHE A 118 -20.23 21.67 17.04
N PHE A 119 -21.49 21.90 16.64
CA PHE A 119 -22.03 21.46 15.34
C PHE A 119 -21.19 21.95 14.15
N GLU A 120 -20.88 23.26 14.10
CA GLU A 120 -20.09 23.86 13.02
C GLU A 120 -18.66 23.30 12.97
N LYS A 121 -18.05 23.07 14.15
CA LYS A 121 -16.71 22.47 14.23
C LYS A 121 -16.72 21.03 13.74
N THR A 122 -17.71 20.22 14.14
CA THR A 122 -17.80 18.84 13.66
C THR A 122 -18.08 18.78 12.15
N LEU A 123 -18.91 19.68 11.62
CA LEU A 123 -19.13 19.74 10.18
C LEU A 123 -17.82 20.02 9.41
N LEU A 124 -17.05 21.00 9.88
CA LEU A 124 -15.75 21.33 9.32
C LEU A 124 -14.72 20.19 9.48
N LEU A 125 -14.83 19.39 10.54
CA LEU A 125 -14.01 18.20 10.75
C LEU A 125 -14.27 17.16 9.67
N PHE A 126 -15.54 16.86 9.43
CA PHE A 126 -15.95 15.92 8.39
C PHE A 126 -15.45 16.38 7.03
N ASP A 127 -15.66 17.65 6.67
CA ASP A 127 -15.20 18.20 5.39
C ASP A 127 -13.67 18.07 5.20
N ARG A 128 -12.89 18.37 6.25
CA ARG A 128 -11.42 18.21 6.22
C ARG A 128 -10.98 16.75 6.12
N MET A 129 -11.62 15.85 6.86
CA MET A 129 -11.34 14.40 6.78
C MET A 129 -11.65 13.85 5.39
N ASP A 130 -12.76 14.30 4.81
CA ASP A 130 -13.20 13.94 3.47
C ASP A 130 -12.24 14.45 2.39
N GLU A 131 -11.80 15.71 2.49
CA GLU A 131 -10.79 16.27 1.60
C GLU A 131 -9.45 15.53 1.70
N GLN A 132 -9.03 15.22 2.93
CA GLN A 132 -7.82 14.46 3.21
C GLN A 132 -7.87 13.05 2.59
N MET A 133 -8.98 12.33 2.77
CA MET A 133 -9.18 11.01 2.17
C MET A 133 -9.21 11.09 0.64
N ARG A 134 -9.95 12.06 0.07
CA ARG A 134 -9.99 12.27 -1.39
C ARG A 134 -8.62 12.61 -1.96
N ALA A 135 -7.82 13.41 -1.26
CA ALA A 135 -6.46 13.76 -1.68
C ALA A 135 -5.53 12.53 -1.62
N TYR A 136 -5.59 11.76 -0.53
CA TYR A 136 -4.82 10.52 -0.38
C TYR A 136 -5.12 9.51 -1.49
N PHE A 137 -6.39 9.16 -1.70
CA PHE A 137 -6.75 8.17 -2.72
C PHE A 137 -6.44 8.66 -4.14
N ARG A 138 -6.68 9.94 -4.47
CA ARG A 138 -6.26 10.51 -5.77
C ARG A 138 -4.75 10.45 -5.95
N GLY A 139 -3.99 10.75 -4.91
CA GLY A 139 -2.53 10.61 -4.92
C GLY A 139 -2.11 9.17 -5.16
N MET A 140 -2.72 8.22 -4.45
CA MET A 140 -2.42 6.79 -4.58
C MET A 140 -2.72 6.25 -5.98
N PHE A 141 -3.85 6.64 -6.58
CA PHE A 141 -4.17 6.31 -7.97
C PHE A 141 -3.19 6.95 -8.96
N GLY A 142 -2.77 8.18 -8.72
CA GLY A 142 -1.73 8.83 -9.53
C GLY A 142 -0.40 8.09 -9.44
N LEU A 143 -0.02 7.67 -8.22
CA LEU A 143 1.19 6.92 -7.94
C LEU A 143 1.19 5.58 -8.67
N THR A 144 0.10 4.81 -8.56
CA THR A 144 0.01 3.52 -9.26
C THR A 144 0.07 3.65 -10.76
N MET A 145 -0.55 4.68 -11.33
CA MET A 145 -0.46 4.91 -12.77
C MET A 145 0.98 5.23 -13.19
N LEU A 146 1.69 6.06 -12.44
CA LEU A 146 3.08 6.40 -12.72
C LEU A 146 3.99 5.16 -12.61
N ASP A 147 3.83 4.35 -11.56
CA ASP A 147 4.59 3.11 -11.37
C ASP A 147 4.28 2.07 -12.45
N THR A 148 3.00 1.90 -12.79
CA THR A 148 2.56 0.96 -13.83
C THR A 148 3.16 1.34 -15.19
N VAL A 149 3.12 2.64 -15.53
CA VAL A 149 3.64 3.14 -16.80
C VAL A 149 5.17 3.07 -16.83
N SER A 150 5.85 3.54 -15.78
CA SER A 150 7.31 3.55 -15.72
C SER A 150 7.90 2.13 -15.71
N LEU A 151 7.41 1.26 -14.84
CA LEU A 151 7.86 -0.13 -14.77
C LEU A 151 7.45 -0.90 -16.01
N GLY A 152 6.19 -0.78 -16.41
CA GLY A 152 5.67 -1.54 -17.54
C GLY A 152 6.30 -1.13 -18.87
N LEU A 153 6.53 0.16 -19.13
CA LEU A 153 7.22 0.61 -20.35
C LEU A 153 8.69 0.21 -20.31
N GLY A 154 9.34 0.29 -19.15
CA GLY A 154 10.71 -0.18 -18.98
C GLY A 154 10.86 -1.67 -19.27
N LEU A 155 9.96 -2.50 -18.72
CA LEU A 155 9.93 -3.94 -18.96
C LEU A 155 9.61 -4.26 -20.42
N TRP A 156 8.67 -3.54 -21.03
CA TRP A 156 8.37 -3.68 -22.46
C TRP A 156 9.59 -3.33 -23.31
N PHE A 157 10.28 -2.22 -23.05
CA PHE A 157 11.44 -1.82 -23.83
C PHE A 157 12.60 -2.83 -23.74
N LEU A 158 12.85 -3.38 -22.56
CA LEU A 158 13.86 -4.42 -22.33
C LEU A 158 13.46 -5.77 -22.95
N GLY A 159 12.17 -6.13 -22.87
CA GLY A 159 11.66 -7.44 -23.27
C GLY A 159 11.22 -7.55 -24.74
N HIS A 160 10.85 -6.44 -25.38
CA HIS A 160 10.24 -6.43 -26.71
C HIS A 160 11.23 -6.88 -27.80
N LYS A 161 12.48 -6.42 -27.73
CA LYS A 161 13.54 -6.82 -28.68
C LYS A 161 13.84 -8.32 -28.63
N SER A 162 13.62 -8.94 -27.47
CA SER A 162 13.91 -10.35 -27.23
C SER A 162 12.67 -11.24 -27.37
N GLY A 163 11.48 -10.67 -27.68
CA GLY A 163 10.22 -11.41 -27.79
C GLY A 163 9.65 -11.95 -26.47
N ILE A 164 10.21 -11.54 -25.33
CA ILE A 164 9.93 -12.09 -23.99
C ILE A 164 8.62 -11.50 -23.42
N PHE A 165 8.44 -10.20 -23.59
CA PHE A 165 7.28 -9.47 -23.07
C PHE A 165 6.49 -8.86 -24.22
N GLY A 166 5.22 -9.25 -24.33
CA GLY A 166 4.23 -8.46 -25.04
C GLY A 166 3.98 -7.14 -24.31
N PHE A 167 3.46 -6.13 -25.03
CA PHE A 167 3.10 -4.84 -24.44
C PHE A 167 2.14 -5.01 -23.24
N TRP A 168 1.11 -5.83 -23.41
CA TRP A 168 0.11 -6.08 -22.36
C TRP A 168 0.69 -6.84 -21.17
N ASP A 169 1.52 -7.85 -21.38
CA ASP A 169 2.18 -8.61 -20.30
C ASP A 169 3.02 -7.68 -19.40
N ALA A 170 3.82 -6.81 -20.01
CA ALA A 170 4.67 -5.87 -19.28
C ALA A 170 3.84 -4.83 -18.50
N MET A 171 2.77 -4.30 -19.12
CA MET A 171 1.83 -3.39 -18.45
C MET A 171 1.13 -4.05 -17.25
N PHE A 172 0.67 -5.30 -17.40
CA PHE A 172 0.01 -6.02 -16.30
C PHE A 172 0.98 -6.34 -15.17
N LEU A 173 2.21 -6.76 -15.49
CA LEU A 173 3.23 -7.00 -14.48
C LEU A 173 3.58 -5.70 -13.73
N GLY A 174 3.69 -4.58 -14.46
CA GLY A 174 3.82 -3.24 -13.90
C GLY A 174 2.68 -2.88 -12.95
N LEU A 175 1.44 -3.15 -13.34
CA LEU A 175 0.26 -2.88 -12.53
C LEU A 175 0.23 -3.73 -11.25
N ILE A 176 0.55 -5.02 -11.35
CA ILE A 176 0.61 -5.92 -10.19
C ILE A 176 1.67 -5.43 -9.20
N CYS A 177 2.86 -5.06 -9.70
CA CYS A 177 3.93 -4.51 -8.87
C CYS A 177 3.50 -3.18 -8.21
N ALA A 178 2.86 -2.29 -8.95
CA ALA A 178 2.35 -1.00 -8.45
C ALA A 178 1.25 -1.19 -7.38
N ILE A 179 0.36 -2.17 -7.54
CA ILE A 179 -0.64 -2.50 -6.52
C ILE A 179 0.03 -3.08 -5.28
N PHE A 180 1.01 -3.96 -5.44
CA PHE A 180 1.75 -4.51 -4.31
C PHE A 180 2.48 -3.42 -3.51
N ALA A 181 2.97 -2.38 -4.19
CA ALA A 181 3.59 -1.21 -3.55
C ALA A 181 2.67 -0.46 -2.56
N TRP A 182 1.36 -0.74 -2.55
CA TRP A 182 0.43 -0.17 -1.56
C TRP A 182 0.70 -0.65 -0.15
N VAL A 183 1.28 -1.84 -0.01
CA VAL A 183 1.67 -2.39 1.29
C VAL A 183 3.12 -1.97 1.56
N PRO A 184 3.37 -1.09 2.55
CA PRO A 184 4.72 -0.63 2.87
C PRO A 184 5.66 -1.80 3.13
N TYR A 185 6.91 -1.68 2.65
CA TYR A 185 8.01 -2.65 2.78
C TYR A 185 7.82 -4.00 2.07
N ILE A 186 6.61 -4.56 2.07
CA ILE A 186 6.30 -5.83 1.42
C ILE A 186 6.22 -5.64 -0.10
N GLY A 187 5.61 -4.54 -0.55
CA GLY A 187 5.31 -4.30 -1.96
C GLY A 187 6.52 -4.19 -2.87
N SER A 188 7.55 -3.45 -2.43
CA SER A 188 8.78 -3.27 -3.20
C SER A 188 9.62 -4.55 -3.27
N GLY A 189 9.64 -5.34 -2.20
CA GLY A 189 10.31 -6.65 -2.20
C GLY A 189 9.62 -7.63 -3.15
N LEU A 190 8.31 -7.83 -2.98
CA LEU A 190 7.54 -8.78 -3.80
C LEU A 190 7.51 -8.37 -5.28
N GLY A 191 7.30 -7.08 -5.59
CA GLY A 191 7.30 -6.60 -6.97
C GLY A 191 8.64 -6.84 -7.68
N GLY A 192 9.76 -6.60 -6.99
CA GLY A 192 11.09 -6.85 -7.53
C GLY A 192 11.35 -8.33 -7.78
N ILE A 193 10.99 -9.18 -6.82
CA ILE A 193 11.10 -10.65 -6.95
C ILE A 193 10.26 -11.13 -8.14
N LEU A 194 9.01 -10.67 -8.26
CA LEU A 194 8.14 -11.02 -9.38
C LEU A 194 8.73 -10.59 -10.73
N ALA A 195 9.25 -9.37 -10.85
CA ALA A 195 9.84 -8.88 -12.08
C ALA A 195 11.05 -9.72 -12.52
N VAL A 196 11.95 -10.04 -11.58
CA VAL A 196 13.15 -10.84 -11.84
C VAL A 196 12.80 -12.30 -12.15
N ALA A 197 11.91 -12.91 -11.36
CA ALA A 197 11.43 -14.27 -11.58
C ALA A 197 10.81 -14.41 -12.98
N THR A 198 10.01 -13.42 -13.40
CA THR A 198 9.37 -13.44 -14.72
C THR A 198 10.38 -13.54 -15.85
N VAL A 199 11.46 -12.77 -15.75
CA VAL A 199 12.58 -12.78 -16.71
C VAL A 199 13.36 -14.09 -16.65
N ALA A 200 13.62 -14.62 -15.45
CA ALA A 200 14.36 -15.86 -15.29
C ALA A 200 13.67 -17.06 -15.98
N VAL A 201 12.34 -17.07 -16.02
CA VAL A 201 11.58 -18.10 -16.77
C VAL A 201 11.50 -17.82 -18.26
N LYS A 202 11.33 -16.56 -18.66
CA LYS A 202 11.15 -16.29 -20.09
C LYS A 202 12.47 -16.19 -20.87
N ALA A 203 13.58 -15.89 -20.21
CA ALA A 203 14.90 -15.76 -20.84
C ALA A 203 16.05 -16.25 -19.94
N PRO A 204 16.15 -17.58 -19.69
CA PRO A 204 17.11 -18.16 -18.76
C PRO A 204 18.58 -17.95 -19.14
N GLN A 205 18.88 -17.80 -20.44
CA GLN A 205 20.25 -17.65 -20.95
C GLN A 205 20.76 -16.19 -20.96
N SER A 206 19.92 -15.21 -20.58
CA SER A 206 20.24 -13.79 -20.70
C SER A 206 20.49 -13.14 -19.34
N SER A 207 21.64 -13.47 -18.73
CA SER A 207 22.08 -12.88 -17.45
C SER A 207 22.15 -11.34 -17.52
N GLY A 208 22.52 -10.78 -18.67
CA GLY A 208 22.52 -9.33 -18.91
C GLY A 208 21.12 -8.69 -18.83
N LEU A 209 20.08 -9.39 -19.25
CA LEU A 209 18.71 -8.88 -19.19
C LEU A 209 18.15 -8.92 -17.77
N MET A 210 18.51 -9.94 -16.97
CA MET A 210 18.16 -9.98 -15.54
C MET A 210 18.76 -8.78 -14.79
N VAL A 211 20.05 -8.49 -15.01
CA VAL A 211 20.70 -7.31 -14.41
C VAL A 211 20.02 -6.03 -14.86
N ALA A 212 19.68 -5.90 -16.14
CA ALA A 212 18.98 -4.72 -16.66
C ALA A 212 17.60 -4.52 -16.00
N VAL A 213 16.86 -5.60 -15.72
CA VAL A 213 15.54 -5.54 -15.06
C VAL A 213 15.67 -5.20 -13.58
N VAL A 214 16.67 -5.71 -12.88
CA VAL A 214 16.98 -5.30 -11.50
C VAL A 214 17.31 -3.81 -11.45
N LEU A 215 18.15 -3.33 -12.36
CA LEU A 215 18.51 -1.91 -12.44
C LEU A 215 17.31 -1.03 -12.78
N LEU A 216 16.44 -1.49 -13.69
CA LEU A 216 15.18 -0.81 -13.99
C LEU A 216 14.30 -0.71 -12.73
N PHE A 217 14.10 -1.83 -12.03
CA PHE A 217 13.25 -1.86 -10.85
C PHE A 217 13.79 -0.94 -9.75
N LEU A 218 15.10 -0.97 -9.48
CA LEU A 218 15.75 -0.07 -8.54
C LEU A 218 15.62 1.40 -8.97
N GLY A 219 15.78 1.69 -10.26
CA GLY A 219 15.62 3.04 -10.80
C GLY A 219 14.19 3.57 -10.65
N VAL A 220 13.19 2.76 -10.98
CA VAL A 220 11.78 3.11 -10.78
C VAL A 220 11.48 3.27 -9.29
N ARG A 221 12.04 2.44 -8.42
CA ARG A 221 11.81 2.54 -6.97
C ARG A 221 12.40 3.82 -6.37
N LEU A 222 13.57 4.23 -6.84
CA LEU A 222 14.15 5.53 -6.45
C LEU A 222 13.28 6.69 -6.95
N LEU A 223 12.77 6.61 -8.19
CA LEU A 223 11.83 7.61 -8.70
C LEU A 223 10.54 7.66 -7.88
N ASP A 224 10.01 6.50 -7.50
CA ASP A 224 8.83 6.38 -6.66
C ASP A 224 9.04 7.10 -5.30
N GLU A 225 10.12 6.78 -4.60
CA GLU A 225 10.38 7.31 -3.26
C GLU A 225 10.74 8.81 -3.27
N PHE A 226 11.54 9.27 -4.24
CA PHE A 226 12.05 10.64 -4.27
C PHE A 226 11.22 11.61 -5.13
N VAL A 227 10.46 11.12 -6.10
CA VAL A 227 9.76 11.96 -7.09
C VAL A 227 8.25 11.70 -7.07
N TYR A 228 7.81 10.46 -7.30
CA TYR A 228 6.38 10.19 -7.49
C TYR A 228 5.59 10.34 -6.19
N THR A 229 6.09 9.79 -5.09
CA THR A 229 5.47 9.91 -3.77
C THR A 229 5.29 11.37 -3.34
N PRO A 230 6.31 12.25 -3.35
CA PRO A 230 6.12 13.66 -2.98
C PRO A 230 5.25 14.45 -3.96
N MET A 231 5.24 14.10 -5.24
CA MET A 231 4.37 14.74 -6.24
C MET A 231 2.89 14.38 -6.07
N THR A 232 2.59 13.15 -5.64
CA THR A 232 1.22 12.61 -5.59
C THR A 232 0.63 12.64 -4.18
N VAL A 233 1.20 11.85 -3.25
CA VAL A 233 0.66 11.61 -1.91
C VAL A 233 1.30 12.54 -0.86
N GLY A 234 2.56 12.92 -1.04
CA GLY A 234 3.35 13.64 -0.02
C GLY A 234 2.80 15.01 0.39
N ARG A 235 1.97 15.65 -0.44
CA ARG A 235 1.28 16.91 -0.06
C ARG A 235 0.15 16.70 0.95
N ALA A 236 -0.45 15.52 0.97
CA ALA A 236 -1.59 15.22 1.84
C ALA A 236 -1.14 14.96 3.29
N LEU A 237 0.00 14.30 3.51
CA LEU A 237 0.43 13.87 4.85
C LEU A 237 1.64 14.68 5.32
N ARG A 238 1.41 15.91 5.78
CA ARG A 238 2.44 16.77 6.42
C ARG A 238 2.68 16.35 7.88
N MET A 239 3.10 15.11 8.09
CA MET A 239 3.37 14.54 9.41
C MET A 239 4.87 14.33 9.61
N HIS A 240 5.33 14.46 10.85
CA HIS A 240 6.73 14.17 11.17
C HIS A 240 7.04 12.70 10.85
N PRO A 241 8.14 12.37 10.15
CA PRO A 241 8.44 11.00 9.71
C PRO A 241 8.37 9.95 10.81
N LEU A 242 8.78 10.32 12.04
CA LEU A 242 8.69 9.46 13.22
C LEU A 242 7.26 8.96 13.47
N ILE A 243 6.25 9.83 13.35
CA ILE A 243 4.84 9.47 13.60
C ILE A 243 4.38 8.49 12.52
N THR A 244 4.75 8.73 11.27
CA THR A 244 4.44 7.83 10.16
C THR A 244 5.01 6.43 10.39
N VAL A 245 6.29 6.35 10.77
CA VAL A 245 6.95 5.08 11.07
C VAL A 245 6.25 4.37 12.24
N MET A 246 6.00 5.07 13.34
CA MET A 246 5.29 4.52 14.51
C MET A 246 3.90 3.99 14.16
N MET A 247 3.17 4.69 13.29
CA MET A 247 1.84 4.26 12.85
C MET A 247 1.91 2.97 12.00
N ILE A 248 2.89 2.87 11.11
CA ILE A 248 3.08 1.66 10.28
C ILE A 248 3.44 0.47 11.17
N PHE A 249 4.39 0.61 12.11
CA PHE A 249 4.75 -0.47 13.04
C PHE A 249 3.57 -0.87 13.93
N SER A 250 2.85 0.09 14.48
CA SER A 250 1.67 -0.16 15.31
C SER A 250 0.56 -0.86 14.52
N GLY A 251 0.29 -0.39 13.30
CA GLY A 251 -0.67 -1.01 12.38
C GLY A 251 -0.28 -2.44 12.05
N GLY A 252 0.99 -2.68 11.69
CA GLY A 252 1.51 -4.01 11.42
C GLY A 252 1.37 -4.97 12.60
N MET A 253 1.60 -4.50 13.82
CA MET A 253 1.47 -5.33 15.02
C MET A 253 0.00 -5.65 15.36
N LEU A 254 -0.92 -4.68 15.21
CA LEU A 254 -2.33 -4.84 15.59
C LEU A 254 -3.15 -5.60 14.55
N GLY A 255 -2.88 -5.36 13.26
CA GLY A 255 -3.71 -5.83 12.15
C GLY A 255 -2.94 -6.54 11.04
N GLY A 256 -1.66 -6.84 11.24
CA GLY A 256 -0.82 -7.46 10.21
C GLY A 256 -0.79 -6.63 8.93
N VAL A 257 -0.92 -7.31 7.79
CA VAL A 257 -0.95 -6.67 6.45
C VAL A 257 -2.09 -5.64 6.33
N TYR A 258 -3.27 -5.92 6.91
CA TYR A 258 -4.39 -4.99 6.87
C TYR A 258 -4.09 -3.70 7.63
N GLY A 259 -3.44 -3.82 8.79
CA GLY A 259 -3.04 -2.66 9.59
C GLY A 259 -1.94 -1.84 8.93
N LEU A 260 -1.02 -2.47 8.19
CA LEU A 260 -0.04 -1.76 7.34
C LEU A 260 -0.72 -0.94 6.24
N LEU A 261 -1.72 -1.52 5.56
CA LEU A 261 -2.45 -0.85 4.48
C LEU A 261 -3.31 0.31 5.00
N LEU A 262 -3.93 0.14 6.17
CA LEU A 262 -4.77 1.16 6.80
C LEU A 262 -3.98 2.24 7.56
N ALA A 263 -2.69 2.03 7.82
CA ALA A 263 -1.87 2.95 8.61
C ALA A 263 -1.87 4.37 8.05
N MET A 264 -1.68 4.54 6.73
CA MET A 264 -1.62 5.85 6.08
C MET A 264 -2.97 6.60 6.06
N PRO A 265 -4.09 5.98 5.64
CA PRO A 265 -5.41 6.60 5.75
C PRO A 265 -5.78 7.00 7.19
N LEU A 266 -5.51 6.12 8.15
CA LEU A 266 -5.80 6.38 9.56
C LEU A 266 -4.92 7.50 10.11
N LEU A 267 -3.64 7.55 9.74
CA LEU A 267 -2.75 8.65 10.09
C LEU A 267 -3.30 9.99 9.58
N GLY A 268 -3.83 10.01 8.36
CA GLY A 268 -4.54 11.17 7.80
C GLY A 268 -5.71 11.61 8.68
N ILE A 269 -6.58 10.69 9.09
CA ILE A 269 -7.71 11.00 10.00
C ILE A 269 -7.20 11.54 11.34
N PHE A 270 -6.26 10.84 11.98
CA PHE A 270 -5.70 11.26 13.26
C PHE A 270 -5.02 12.62 13.19
N SER A 271 -4.43 12.95 12.04
CA SER A 271 -3.82 14.26 11.82
C SER A 271 -4.84 15.40 11.88
N VAL A 272 -5.97 15.23 11.18
CA VAL A 272 -7.06 16.23 11.15
C VAL A 272 -7.71 16.35 12.53
N LEU A 273 -7.93 15.23 13.22
CA LEU A 273 -8.44 15.20 14.59
C LEU A 273 -7.52 15.96 15.55
N GLY A 274 -6.21 15.69 15.48
CA GLY A 274 -5.21 16.36 16.31
C GLY A 274 -5.14 17.86 16.06
N GLN A 275 -5.20 18.29 14.80
CA GLN A 275 -5.23 19.71 14.42
C GLN A 275 -6.47 20.41 14.95
N MET A 276 -7.66 19.84 14.77
CA MET A 276 -8.89 20.43 15.29
C MET A 276 -8.90 20.46 16.83
N PHE A 277 -8.41 19.41 17.48
CA PHE A 277 -8.31 19.39 18.94
C PHE A 277 -7.38 20.50 19.44
N ALA A 278 -6.23 20.69 18.79
CA ALA A 278 -5.32 21.79 19.10
C ALA A 278 -5.99 23.16 18.87
N GLU A 279 -6.70 23.36 17.76
CA GLU A 279 -7.45 24.60 17.50
C GLU A 279 -8.47 24.89 18.61
N VAL A 280 -9.18 23.88 19.11
CA VAL A 280 -10.16 24.05 20.20
C VAL A 280 -9.50 24.31 21.55
N TRP A 281 -8.42 23.59 21.86
CA TRP A 281 -7.73 23.70 23.16
C TRP A 281 -6.92 25.00 23.31
N PHE A 282 -6.39 25.50 22.19
CA PHE A 282 -5.59 26.73 22.15
C PHE A 282 -6.39 27.97 21.74
N ASP A 283 -7.71 27.86 21.52
CA ASP A 283 -8.55 29.01 21.17
C ASP A 283 -8.57 30.07 22.31
N PRO A 284 -8.02 31.27 22.07
CA PRO A 284 -8.00 32.34 23.07
C PRO A 284 -9.40 32.78 23.50
N ARG A 285 -10.40 32.67 22.61
CA ARG A 285 -11.77 33.11 22.87
C ARG A 285 -12.48 32.21 23.87
N LEU A 286 -12.20 30.91 23.85
CA LEU A 286 -12.73 29.94 24.82
C LEU A 286 -12.13 30.15 26.20
N ARG A 287 -10.81 30.40 26.28
CA ARG A 287 -10.15 30.75 27.54
C ARG A 287 -10.66 32.07 28.10
N ALA A 288 -10.87 33.08 27.25
CA ALA A 288 -11.42 34.37 27.66
C ALA A 288 -12.85 34.23 28.21
N ARG A 289 -13.71 33.40 27.59
CA ARG A 289 -15.07 33.12 28.10
C ARG A 289 -15.05 32.38 29.44
N TYR A 290 -14.14 31.43 29.63
CA TYR A 290 -13.98 30.73 30.91
C TYR A 290 -13.55 31.68 32.03
N HIS A 291 -12.54 32.53 31.77
CA HIS A 291 -12.12 33.56 32.72
C HIS A 291 -13.23 34.59 33.00
N ALA A 292 -13.94 35.05 31.97
CA ALA A 292 -15.05 36.00 32.14
C ALA A 292 -16.19 35.42 32.98
N ARG A 293 -16.52 34.13 32.79
CA ARG A 293 -17.54 33.45 33.59
C ARG A 293 -17.14 33.30 35.05
N GLY A 294 -15.90 32.90 35.33
CA GLY A 294 -15.39 32.82 36.71
C GLY A 294 -15.35 34.18 37.43
N MET A 295 -15.10 35.27 36.69
CA MET A 295 -15.17 36.64 37.23
C MET A 295 -16.61 37.07 37.53
N LEU A 296 -17.57 36.66 36.70
CA LEU A 296 -19.00 36.92 36.89
C LEU A 296 -19.57 36.15 38.09
N GLU A 297 -19.22 34.86 38.23
CA GLU A 297 -19.62 34.04 39.37
C GLU A 297 -19.04 34.59 40.68
N LYS A 298 -17.78 35.04 40.70
CA LYS A 298 -17.20 35.71 41.88
C LYS A 298 -17.90 37.02 42.23
N LYS A 299 -18.26 37.84 41.23
CA LYS A 299 -19.00 39.09 41.45
C LYS A 299 -20.43 38.87 41.95
N LEU A 300 -21.08 37.81 41.48
CA LEU A 300 -22.43 37.45 41.94
C LEU A 300 -22.36 36.89 43.36
N ALA A 301 -21.40 36.01 43.65
CA ALA A 301 -21.18 35.46 44.99
C ALA A 301 -20.81 36.54 46.03
N SER A 302 -19.99 37.54 45.66
CA SER A 302 -19.69 38.66 46.58
C SER A 302 -20.91 39.53 46.85
N LYS A 303 -21.74 39.77 45.81
CA LYS A 303 -22.98 40.54 45.93
C LYS A 303 -24.01 39.84 46.83
N ASP A 304 -24.09 38.51 46.77
CA ASP A 304 -24.97 37.70 47.62
C ASP A 304 -24.46 37.58 49.07
N LEU A 305 -23.14 37.73 49.30
CA LEU A 305 -22.52 37.71 50.62
C LEU A 305 -22.50 39.08 51.32
N GLY A 306 -22.93 40.16 50.65
CA GLY A 306 -23.05 41.50 51.24
C GLY A 306 -21.72 42.16 51.61
N ILE A 307 -20.62 41.77 50.96
CA ILE A 307 -19.27 42.37 51.10
C ILE A 307 -18.93 43.17 49.84
#